data_AF-A0A3A2Z1M5-F1
#
_entry.id   AF-A0A3A2Z1M5-F1
#
_cell.length_a   1.000
_cell.length_b   1.000
_cell.length_c   1.000
_cell.angle_alpha   90.00
_cell.angle_beta   90.00
_cell.angle_gamma   90.00
#
_symmetry.space_group_name_H-M   'P 1'
#
loop_
_entity.id
_entity.type
_entity.pdbx_description
1 polymer ?
#
loop_
_entity_poly.entity_id
_entity_poly.type
_entity_poly.pdbx_seq_one_letter_code
_entity_poly.pdbx_strand_id
1 'polypeptide(L)'
;MAPEHNIRIDGTLKPRSKFLGNSAASIMEGIAILRLLNRGENKEKGERYILSQPNMYARGVLFGKMKYELGDHSYVRCPENHLIADIEFKTKGYFSGTYNAIGGTIKNDNTGEVL
;
A
#
# COMPACT_ATOMS: atom_id res chain seq x y z
N MET A 1 -4.71 -16.75 -9.00
CA MET A 1 -3.86 -16.90 -10.21
C MET A 1 -4.75 -16.79 -11.43
N ALA A 2 -4.29 -16.13 -12.49
CA ALA A 2 -4.95 -16.09 -13.80
C ALA A 2 -3.97 -16.64 -14.85
N PRO A 3 -3.92 -17.98 -15.02
CA PRO A 3 -2.92 -18.67 -15.84
C PRO A 3 -2.91 -18.22 -17.30
N GLU A 4 -4.08 -18.09 -17.92
CA GLU A 4 -4.26 -17.67 -19.32
C GLU A 4 -3.72 -16.26 -19.61
N HIS A 5 -3.52 -15.47 -18.55
CA HIS A 5 -3.00 -14.11 -18.63
C HIS A 5 -1.58 -13.98 -18.06
N ASN A 6 -0.95 -15.09 -17.65
CA ASN A 6 0.37 -15.09 -17.02
C ASN A 6 0.45 -14.23 -15.76
N ILE A 7 -0.65 -14.11 -15.00
CA ILE A 7 -0.72 -13.29 -13.79
C ILE A 7 -0.82 -14.17 -12.55
N ARG A 8 0.04 -13.93 -11.56
CA ARG A 8 -0.03 -14.56 -10.25
C ARG A 8 0.02 -13.50 -9.16
N ILE A 9 -0.84 -13.63 -8.15
CA ILE A 9 -0.82 -12.79 -6.96
C ILE A 9 -0.77 -13.73 -5.76
N ASP A 10 0.23 -13.54 -4.91
CA ASP A 10 0.35 -14.19 -3.61
C ASP A 10 0.46 -13.09 -2.55
N GLY A 11 0.04 -13.35 -1.33
CA GLY A 11 0.19 -12.38 -0.26
C GLY A 11 -0.37 -12.86 1.05
N THR A 12 -0.08 -12.09 2.10
CA THR A 12 -0.61 -12.35 3.44
C THR A 12 -1.26 -11.10 3.99
N LEU A 13 -2.44 -11.25 4.58
CA LEU A 13 -3.04 -10.20 5.39
C LEU A 13 -2.56 -10.38 6.84
N LYS A 14 -1.86 -9.38 7.38
CA LYS A 14 -1.39 -9.40 8.77
C LYS A 14 -1.85 -8.12 9.50
N PRO A 15 -3.14 -8.06 9.90
CA PRO A 15 -3.68 -6.92 10.61
C PRO A 15 -3.26 -6.97 12.08
N ARG A 16 -2.77 -5.86 12.61
CA ARG A 16 -2.53 -5.67 14.04
C ARG A 16 -3.41 -4.55 14.57
N SER A 17 -4.43 -4.92 15.33
CA SER A 17 -5.38 -3.99 15.89
C SER A 17 -4.76 -3.12 16.98
N LYS A 18 -5.11 -1.84 17.00
CA LYS A 18 -4.76 -0.87 18.06
C LYS A 18 -5.97 -0.04 18.44
N PHE A 19 -6.15 0.20 19.73
CA PHE A 19 -7.07 1.20 20.24
C PHE A 19 -6.28 2.50 20.54
N LEU A 20 -6.78 3.63 20.04
CA LEU A 20 -6.08 4.92 20.03
C LEU A 20 -6.97 6.04 20.63
N GLY A 21 -7.77 5.71 21.65
CA GLY A 21 -8.73 6.65 22.26
C GLY A 21 -10.02 6.74 21.45
N ASN A 22 -10.39 7.91 20.94
CA ASN A 22 -11.58 8.04 20.07
C ASN A 22 -11.34 7.50 18.63
N SER A 23 -10.39 6.59 18.47
CA SER A 23 -10.10 5.91 17.21
C SER A 23 -9.68 4.46 17.48
N ALA A 24 -9.97 3.57 16.53
CA ALA A 24 -9.36 2.25 16.44
C ALA A 24 -8.62 2.14 15.10
N ALA A 25 -7.55 1.37 15.06
CA ALA A 25 -6.74 1.20 13.86
C ALA A 25 -6.42 -0.28 13.61
N SER A 26 -6.27 -0.64 12.33
CA SER A 26 -5.63 -1.87 11.89
C SER A 26 -4.31 -1.49 11.22
N ILE A 27 -3.21 -1.84 11.87
CA ILE A 27 -1.87 -1.68 11.31
C ILE A 27 -1.62 -2.84 10.34
N MET A 28 -1.42 -2.54 9.07
CA MET A 28 -1.36 -3.52 8.00
C MET A 28 0.09 -3.89 7.71
N GLU A 29 0.53 -5.02 8.26
CA GLU A 29 1.91 -5.52 8.09
C GLU A 29 2.03 -6.55 6.95
N GLY A 30 0.92 -6.77 6.23
CA GLY A 30 0.85 -7.68 5.11
C GLY A 30 1.57 -7.16 3.88
N ILE A 31 2.04 -8.09 3.05
CA ILE A 31 2.62 -7.82 1.74
C ILE A 31 1.90 -8.67 0.70
N ALA A 32 1.63 -8.09 -0.46
CA ALA A 32 1.23 -8.80 -1.66
C ALA A 32 2.37 -8.76 -2.69
N ILE A 33 2.48 -9.83 -3.46
CA ILE A 33 3.42 -9.96 -4.58
C ILE A 33 2.60 -10.31 -5.82
N LEU A 34 2.48 -9.34 -6.72
CA LEU A 34 1.98 -9.55 -8.08
C LEU A 34 3.16 -9.97 -8.95
N ARG A 35 2.96 -10.98 -9.80
CA ARG A 35 3.93 -11.44 -10.80
C ARG A 35 3.32 -11.45 -12.18
N LEU A 36 4.04 -10.87 -13.13
CA LEU A 36 3.83 -11.06 -14.56
C LEU A 36 4.80 -12.14 -15.03
N LEU A 37 4.28 -13.37 -15.18
CA LEU A 37 5.09 -14.58 -15.41
C LEU A 37 5.74 -14.62 -16.81
N ASN A 38 5.25 -13.81 -17.74
CA ASN A 38 5.78 -13.67 -19.09
C ASN A 38 6.68 -12.44 -19.29
N ARG A 39 7.06 -11.74 -18.20
CA ARG A 39 7.94 -10.56 -18.20
C ARG A 39 9.16 -10.79 -17.31
N GLY A 40 10.15 -9.90 -17.40
CA GLY A 40 11.40 -9.96 -16.63
C GLY A 40 12.46 -10.88 -17.25
N GLU A 41 13.70 -10.71 -16.80
CA GLU A 41 14.86 -11.48 -17.29
C GLU A 41 14.84 -12.95 -16.82
N ASN A 42 14.39 -13.17 -15.57
CA ASN A 42 14.29 -14.51 -15.00
C ASN A 42 12.90 -15.09 -15.26
N LYS A 43 12.80 -15.96 -16.28
CA LYS A 43 11.55 -16.62 -16.71
C LYS A 43 10.90 -17.51 -15.64
N GLU A 44 11.65 -18.00 -14.66
CA GLU A 44 11.09 -18.80 -13.56
C GLU A 44 10.44 -17.93 -12.48
N LYS A 45 10.90 -16.67 -12.33
CA LYS A 45 10.40 -15.72 -11.34
C LYS A 45 9.34 -14.76 -11.88
N GLY A 46 9.42 -14.40 -13.15
CA GLY A 46 8.64 -13.31 -13.74
C GLY A 46 9.08 -11.93 -13.24
N GLU A 47 8.44 -10.87 -13.75
CA GLU A 47 8.55 -9.51 -13.22
C GLU A 47 7.67 -9.37 -11.98
N ARG A 48 8.20 -8.80 -10.89
CA ARG A 48 7.57 -8.84 -9.57
C ARG A 48 7.25 -7.43 -9.09
N TYR A 49 6.02 -7.24 -8.64
CA TYR A 49 5.58 -6.04 -7.95
C TYR A 49 5.28 -6.41 -6.51
N ILE A 50 6.00 -5.80 -5.57
CA ILE A 50 5.85 -5.97 -4.13
C ILE A 50 5.01 -4.80 -3.62
N LEU A 51 3.87 -5.09 -3.01
CA LEU A 51 2.89 -4.11 -2.57
C LEU A 51 2.71 -4.19 -1.06
N SER A 52 2.86 -3.07 -0.38
CA SER A 52 2.39 -2.92 1.00
C SER A 52 0.97 -2.34 1.04
N GLN A 53 0.36 -2.36 2.21
CA GLN A 53 -1.01 -1.92 2.44
C GLN A 53 -1.01 -0.68 3.32
N PRO A 54 -1.84 0.34 3.05
CA PRO A 54 -2.01 1.45 3.97
C PRO A 54 -2.68 0.98 5.26
N ASN A 55 -2.47 1.72 6.35
CA ASN A 55 -3.16 1.45 7.60
C ASN A 55 -4.62 1.90 7.52
N MET A 56 -5.47 1.23 8.29
CA MET A 56 -6.92 1.50 8.31
C MET A 56 -7.30 2.11 9.65
N TYR A 57 -8.03 3.22 9.65
CA TYR A 57 -8.45 3.94 10.84
C TYR A 57 -9.97 4.08 10.89
N ALA A 58 -10.57 3.64 11.99
CA ALA A 58 -11.94 3.95 12.36
C ALA A 58 -11.91 5.11 13.37
N ARG A 59 -12.43 6.27 12.97
CA ARG A 59 -12.55 7.48 13.81
C ARG A 59 -13.92 7.56 14.46
N GLY A 60 -14.01 8.21 15.61
CA GLY A 60 -15.28 8.49 16.28
C GLY A 60 -15.93 7.25 16.89
N VAL A 61 -15.12 6.27 17.32
CA VAL A 61 -15.62 4.99 17.87
C VAL A 61 -16.27 5.14 19.25
N LEU A 62 -15.97 6.22 19.99
CA LEU A 62 -16.60 6.54 21.27
C LEU A 62 -17.55 7.74 21.15
N PHE A 63 -17.13 8.79 20.44
CA PHE A 63 -17.88 10.05 20.33
C PHE A 63 -17.87 10.59 18.91
N GLY A 64 -19.06 11.00 18.44
CA GLY A 64 -19.28 11.58 17.12
C GLY A 64 -19.67 10.54 16.07
N LYS A 65 -19.84 10.99 14.82
CA LYS A 65 -20.17 10.10 13.70
C LYS A 65 -18.93 9.28 13.32
N MET A 66 -19.06 7.96 13.32
CA MET A 66 -17.99 7.07 12.87
C MET A 66 -17.59 7.37 11.42
N LYS A 67 -16.29 7.35 11.16
CA LYS A 67 -15.71 7.51 9.82
C LYS A 67 -14.55 6.54 9.62
N TYR A 68 -14.37 6.14 8.37
CA TYR A 68 -13.28 5.29 7.95
C TYR A 68 -12.26 6.10 7.16
N GLU A 69 -10.97 5.91 7.44
CA GLU A 69 -9.88 6.54 6.73
C GLU A 69 -8.78 5.52 6.44
N LEU A 70 -8.19 5.61 5.26
CA LEU A 70 -6.87 5.03 4.99
C LEU A 70 -5.81 6.05 5.39
N GLY A 71 -4.70 5.57 5.93
CA GLY A 71 -3.62 6.42 6.39
C GLY A 71 -2.24 5.83 6.18
N ASP A 72 -1.25 6.69 6.36
CA ASP A 72 0.18 6.39 6.28
C ASP A 72 0.65 6.02 4.87
N HIS A 73 1.90 5.59 4.77
CA HIS A 73 2.53 5.24 3.50
C HIS A 73 2.24 3.80 3.10
N SER A 74 2.03 3.59 1.81
CA SER A 74 2.12 2.30 1.14
C SER A 74 3.06 2.42 -0.06
N TYR A 75 3.57 1.31 -0.56
CA TYR A 75 4.44 1.30 -1.72
C TYR A 75 4.08 0.20 -2.71
N VAL A 76 4.46 0.44 -3.97
CA VAL A 76 4.54 -0.58 -5.02
C VAL A 76 5.97 -0.55 -5.54
N ARG A 77 6.72 -1.63 -5.33
CA ARG A 77 8.13 -1.75 -5.74
C ARG A 77 8.29 -2.84 -6.78
N CYS A 78 8.94 -2.52 -7.90
CA CYS A 78 9.33 -3.48 -8.92
C CYS A 78 10.87 -3.60 -8.96
N PRO A 79 11.47 -4.66 -8.39
CA PRO A 79 12.91 -4.84 -8.37
C PRO A 79 13.53 -5.00 -9.77
N GLU A 80 12.78 -5.52 -10.75
CA GLU A 80 13.29 -5.81 -12.08
C GLU A 80 13.48 -4.56 -12.96
N ASN A 81 12.76 -3.46 -12.70
CA ASN A 81 12.92 -2.19 -13.43
C ASN A 81 13.39 -1.04 -12.54
N HIS A 82 13.69 -1.33 -11.27
CA HIS A 82 14.14 -0.37 -10.28
C HIS A 82 13.15 0.76 -10.01
N LEU A 83 11.84 0.53 -10.21
CA LEU A 83 10.82 1.54 -9.92
C LEU A 83 10.16 1.28 -8.58
N ILE A 84 9.96 2.35 -7.81
CA ILE A 84 9.12 2.35 -6.62
C ILE A 84 8.15 3.52 -6.66
N ALA A 85 6.87 3.22 -6.49
CA ALA A 85 5.85 4.20 -6.17
C ALA A 85 5.72 4.24 -4.65
N ASP A 86 5.92 5.42 -4.05
CA ASP A 86 5.60 5.69 -2.65
C ASP A 86 4.31 6.52 -2.61
N ILE A 87 3.31 6.03 -1.88
CA ILE A 87 1.96 6.57 -1.85
C ILE A 87 1.59 6.87 -0.40
N GLU A 88 1.41 8.15 -0.09
CA GLU A 88 0.90 8.66 1.17
C GLU A 88 -0.63 8.76 1.12
N PHE A 89 -1.30 8.02 2.01
CA PHE A 89 -2.72 8.19 2.29
C PHE A 89 -2.89 9.23 3.39
N LYS A 90 -3.39 10.41 3.03
CA LYS A 90 -3.50 11.55 3.95
C LYS A 90 -4.73 11.40 4.82
N THR A 91 -4.51 11.26 6.12
CA THR A 91 -5.59 11.33 7.12
C THR A 91 -5.95 12.78 7.42
N LYS A 92 -7.21 13.04 7.76
CA LYS A 92 -7.60 14.40 8.15
C LYS A 92 -6.95 14.79 9.49
N GLY A 93 -6.15 15.85 9.48
CA GLY A 93 -5.61 16.47 10.70
C GLY A 93 -6.68 17.25 11.48
N TYR A 94 -6.36 17.62 12.72
CA TYR A 94 -7.29 18.32 13.61
C TYR A 94 -7.71 19.71 13.07
N PHE A 95 -6.80 20.41 12.39
CA PHE A 95 -6.99 21.80 11.94
C PHE A 95 -7.21 21.96 10.42
N SER A 96 -6.78 21.00 9.60
CA SER A 96 -6.88 21.06 8.15
C SER A 96 -6.83 19.66 7.53
N GLY A 97 -7.18 19.55 6.25
CA GLY A 97 -7.09 18.32 5.47
C GLY A 97 -8.41 17.86 4.88
N THR A 98 -8.31 17.13 3.78
CA THR A 98 -9.43 16.52 3.05
C THR A 98 -9.41 15.02 3.28
N TYR A 99 -10.57 14.43 3.50
CA TYR A 99 -10.69 12.97 3.63
C TYR A 99 -10.28 12.28 2.33
N ASN A 100 -9.62 11.13 2.44
CA ASN A 100 -9.30 10.25 1.31
C ASN A 100 -8.41 10.90 0.24
N ALA A 101 -7.63 11.93 0.60
CA ALA A 101 -6.61 12.47 -0.28
C ALA A 101 -5.40 11.52 -0.30
N ILE A 102 -4.83 11.32 -1.49
CA ILE A 102 -3.57 10.59 -1.68
C ILE A 102 -2.56 11.49 -2.37
N GLY A 103 -1.28 11.29 -2.06
CA GLY A 103 -0.16 11.90 -2.76
C GLY A 103 0.96 10.89 -2.88
N GLY A 104 1.91 11.11 -3.78
CA GLY A 104 3.00 10.16 -3.93
C GLY A 104 3.94 10.54 -5.06
N THR A 105 5.01 9.77 -5.18
CA THR A 105 6.00 9.89 -6.25
C THR A 105 6.35 8.51 -6.78
N ILE A 106 6.69 8.47 -8.07
CA ILE A 106 7.36 7.32 -8.67
C ILE A 106 8.81 7.70 -8.80
N LYS A 107 9.72 6.84 -8.35
CA LYS A 107 11.15 7.07 -8.45
C LYS A 107 11.87 5.81 -8.87
N ASN A 108 13.04 6.01 -9.46
CA ASN A 108 14.01 4.94 -9.61
C ASN A 108 14.69 4.70 -8.25
N ASP A 109 14.60 3.48 -7.69
CA ASP A 109 15.14 3.17 -6.36
C ASP A 109 16.65 2.96 -6.34
N ASN A 110 17.29 2.77 -7.51
CA ASN A 110 18.75 2.75 -7.63
C ASN A 110 19.35 4.16 -7.75
N THR A 111 18.73 5.04 -8.53
CA THR A 111 19.29 6.38 -8.82
C THR A 111 18.71 7.48 -7.95
N GLY A 112 17.53 7.27 -7.36
CA GLY A 112 16.78 8.27 -6.62
C GLY A 112 16.04 9.29 -7.50
N GLU A 113 16.14 9.17 -8.83
CA GLU A 113 15.46 10.04 -9.78
C GLU A 113 13.93 9.91 -9.65
N VAL A 114 13.24 11.04 -9.54
CA VAL A 114 11.77 11.11 -9.51
C VAL A 114 11.26 11.31 -10.94
N LEU A 115 10.30 10.49 -11.35
CA LEU A 115 9.67 10.51 -12.68
C LEU A 115 8.46 11.45 -12.75
#